data_AF-H2ZGF7-F1
#
_entry.id   AF-H2ZGF7-F1
#
_cell.length_a   1.000
_cell.length_b   1.000
_cell.length_c   1.000
_cell.angle_alpha   90.00
_cell.angle_beta   90.00
_cell.angle_gamma   90.00
#
_symmetry.space_group_name_H-M   'P 1'
#
loop_
_entity.id
_entity.type
_entity.pdbx_description
1 polymer ?
#
loop_
_entity_poly.entity_id
_entity_poly.type
_entity_poly.pdbx_seq_one_letter_code
_entity_poly.pdbx_strand_id
1 'polypeptide(L)'
;MPNTFMAVAMDLPDNGSPFGSIHPRDKDDVATRLVAGSLNVAYGRNIAFQGPFPLSLVRSEQNHVVLTYPNDQKLHVTEQGSFQVCCTAPCNISEPTPSPSWTWTPIISHQHPAITIDTRACINSGGKAEMIRYAWSLTPCEFKKCSVYNDQGFPAPPFVLPVSDMKL
;
A
#
# COMPACT_ATOMS: atom_id res chain seq x y z
N MET A 1 -5.99 8.95 18.54
CA MET A 1 -7.04 9.99 18.61
C MET A 1 -8.38 9.29 18.51
N PRO A 2 -9.25 9.37 19.52
CA PRO A 2 -10.62 8.86 19.42
C PRO A 2 -11.41 9.61 18.33
N ASN A 3 -12.38 8.95 17.70
CA ASN A 3 -13.31 9.55 16.72
C ASN A 3 -12.61 10.33 15.59
N THR A 4 -11.49 9.81 15.10
CA THR A 4 -10.70 10.41 14.02
C THR A 4 -10.50 9.40 12.91
N PHE A 5 -10.52 9.85 11.66
CA PHE A 5 -10.22 9.03 10.49
C PHE A 5 -9.36 9.81 9.49
N MET A 6 -8.87 9.11 8.47
CA MET A 6 -8.09 9.68 7.38
C MET A 6 -8.67 9.17 6.05
N ALA A 7 -8.75 10.05 5.05
CA ALA A 7 -9.02 9.67 3.68
C ALA A 7 -7.68 9.55 2.93
N VAL A 8 -7.39 8.37 2.41
CA VAL A 8 -6.24 8.17 1.51
C VAL A 8 -6.56 8.87 0.18
N ALA A 9 -5.61 9.65 -0.35
CA ALA A 9 -5.79 10.42 -1.60
C ALA A 9 -4.58 10.32 -2.56
N MET A 10 -3.62 9.45 -2.26
CA MET A 10 -2.36 9.34 -3.03
C MET A 10 -2.56 8.82 -4.46
N ASP A 11 -3.69 8.18 -4.74
CA ASP A 11 -4.07 7.66 -6.06
C ASP A 11 -4.83 8.69 -6.90
N LEU A 12 -4.90 9.95 -6.47
CA LEU A 12 -5.53 11.05 -7.19
C LEU A 12 -4.49 12.10 -7.63
N PRO A 13 -3.37 11.73 -8.29
CA PRO A 13 -2.47 12.72 -8.86
C PRO A 13 -3.14 13.49 -10.01
N ASP A 14 -2.63 14.68 -10.30
CA ASP A 14 -3.09 15.51 -11.40
C ASP A 14 -1.90 16.04 -12.20
N ASN A 15 -1.15 15.10 -12.80
CA ASN A 15 0.05 15.40 -13.60
C ASN A 15 -0.26 16.31 -14.81
N GLY A 16 -1.52 16.31 -15.28
CA GLY A 16 -1.99 17.13 -16.39
C GLY A 16 -2.64 18.47 -15.98
N SER A 17 -2.51 18.89 -14.72
CA SER A 17 -3.06 20.17 -14.26
C SER A 17 -2.41 21.36 -15.00
N PRO A 18 -3.19 22.30 -15.56
CA PRO A 18 -2.64 23.52 -16.16
C PRO A 18 -2.07 24.48 -15.11
N PHE A 19 -2.33 24.25 -13.82
CA PHE A 19 -1.88 25.07 -12.70
C PHE A 19 -0.71 24.45 -11.92
N GLY A 20 -0.09 23.40 -12.49
CA GLY A 20 0.94 22.61 -11.82
C GLY A 20 0.37 21.51 -10.93
N SER A 21 1.22 20.53 -10.59
CA SER A 21 0.84 19.29 -9.88
C SER A 21 0.56 19.46 -8.39
N ILE A 22 0.72 20.66 -7.83
CA ILE A 22 0.46 20.96 -6.41
C ILE A 22 -1.02 21.23 -6.10
N HIS A 23 -1.86 21.42 -7.13
CA HIS A 23 -3.28 21.66 -7.00
C HIS A 23 -4.12 20.59 -7.71
N PRO A 24 -4.15 19.32 -7.21
CA PRO A 24 -4.98 18.30 -7.82
C PRO A 24 -6.45 18.72 -7.89
N ARG A 25 -7.04 18.67 -9.08
CA ARG A 25 -8.41 19.17 -9.32
C ARG A 25 -9.50 18.25 -8.79
N ASP A 26 -9.23 16.96 -8.65
CA ASP A 26 -10.20 16.00 -8.13
C ASP A 26 -10.37 16.13 -6.62
N LYS A 27 -11.23 17.07 -6.21
CA LYS A 27 -11.65 17.24 -4.82
C LYS A 27 -12.88 16.42 -4.48
N ASP A 28 -13.60 15.91 -5.49
CA ASP A 28 -14.86 15.20 -5.29
C ASP A 28 -14.62 13.80 -4.70
N ASP A 29 -13.64 13.06 -5.20
CA ASP A 29 -13.27 11.78 -4.60
C ASP A 29 -12.69 11.95 -3.19
N VAL A 30 -11.90 13.01 -2.96
CA VAL A 30 -11.38 13.34 -1.63
C VAL A 30 -12.55 13.60 -0.67
N ALA A 31 -13.52 14.42 -1.07
CA ALA A 31 -14.71 14.72 -0.28
C ALA A 31 -15.56 13.48 -0.05
N THR A 32 -15.79 12.65 -1.07
CA THR A 32 -16.56 11.41 -0.98
C THR A 32 -15.95 10.45 0.05
N ARG A 33 -14.62 10.27 0.03
CA ARG A 33 -13.90 9.45 1.02
C ARG A 33 -14.00 10.04 2.43
N LEU A 34 -13.94 11.36 2.58
CA LEU A 34 -14.12 12.04 3.86
C LEU A 34 -15.55 11.90 4.42
N VAL A 35 -16.55 11.96 3.54
CA VAL A 35 -17.96 11.76 3.91
C VAL A 35 -18.18 10.31 4.36
N ALA A 36 -17.63 9.33 3.65
CA ALA A 36 -17.71 7.93 4.06
C ALA A 36 -17.12 7.72 5.47
N GLY A 37 -15.95 8.30 5.74
CA GLY A 37 -15.33 8.26 7.06
C GLY A 37 -16.17 8.96 8.13
N SER A 38 -16.75 10.12 7.82
CA SER A 38 -17.63 10.85 8.73
C SER A 38 -18.89 10.05 9.08
N LEU A 39 -19.55 9.47 8.08
CA LEU A 39 -20.74 8.65 8.27
C LEU A 39 -20.45 7.42 9.15
N ASN A 40 -19.30 6.78 8.98
CA ASN A 40 -18.91 5.64 9.80
C ASN A 40 -18.54 6.06 11.23
N VAL A 41 -17.58 6.97 11.38
CA VAL A 41 -16.97 7.33 12.66
C VAL A 41 -17.85 8.24 13.52
N ALA A 42 -18.51 9.23 12.93
CA ALA A 42 -19.31 10.22 13.66
C ALA A 42 -20.80 9.85 13.75
N TYR A 43 -21.34 9.17 12.73
CA TYR A 43 -22.78 8.86 12.63
C TYR A 43 -23.11 7.38 12.79
N GLY A 44 -22.13 6.51 13.07
CA GLY A 44 -22.34 5.09 13.36
C GLY A 44 -22.93 4.30 12.17
N ARG A 45 -22.72 4.77 10.93
CA ARG A 45 -23.17 4.05 9.74
C ARG A 45 -22.21 2.92 9.41
N ASN A 46 -22.74 1.72 9.21
CA ASN A 46 -21.93 0.57 8.80
C ASN A 46 -21.68 0.60 7.29
N ILE A 47 -20.74 1.44 6.85
CA ILE A 47 -20.29 1.55 5.45
C ILE A 47 -18.77 1.46 5.37
N ALA A 48 -18.26 0.96 4.24
CA ALA A 48 -16.83 0.97 3.97
C ALA A 48 -16.32 2.41 3.84
N PHE A 49 -15.18 2.69 4.47
CA PHE A 49 -14.56 4.02 4.46
C PHE A 49 -13.02 3.98 4.46
N GLN A 50 -12.44 2.77 4.50
CA GLN A 50 -11.01 2.54 4.54
C GLN A 50 -10.64 1.56 3.44
N GLY A 51 -9.47 1.76 2.83
CA GLY A 51 -8.86 0.74 1.99
C GLY A 51 -8.21 -0.36 2.82
N PRO A 52 -7.79 -1.45 2.16
CA PRO A 52 -7.23 -2.61 2.83
C PRO A 52 -5.86 -2.26 3.41
N PHE A 53 -5.60 -2.66 4.66
CA PHE A 53 -4.30 -2.54 5.32
C PHE A 53 -3.81 -3.94 5.73
N PRO A 54 -2.56 -4.32 5.44
CA PRO A 54 -2.08 -5.66 5.74
C PRO A 54 -1.98 -5.91 7.25
N LEU A 55 -2.36 -7.11 7.68
CA LEU A 55 -2.22 -7.62 9.04
C LEU A 55 -0.81 -8.15 9.30
N SER A 56 -0.20 -8.79 8.31
CA SER A 56 1.12 -9.40 8.46
C SER A 56 1.83 -9.58 7.12
N LEU A 57 3.17 -9.58 7.21
CA LEU A 57 4.09 -9.89 6.13
C LEU A 57 4.94 -11.08 6.59
N VAL A 58 4.83 -12.20 5.89
CA VAL A 58 5.53 -13.44 6.24
C VAL A 58 6.36 -13.92 5.07
N ARG A 59 7.65 -14.17 5.32
CA ARG A 59 8.54 -14.83 4.35
C ARG A 59 8.00 -16.22 4.04
N SER A 60 7.82 -16.51 2.76
CA SER A 60 7.52 -17.85 2.27
C SER A 60 8.78 -18.52 1.74
N GLU A 61 8.63 -19.76 1.31
CA GLU A 61 9.66 -20.43 0.53
C GLU A 61 10.00 -19.63 -0.75
N GLN A 62 11.18 -19.90 -1.31
CA GLN A 62 11.64 -19.33 -2.59
C GLN A 62 11.91 -17.80 -2.59
N ASN A 63 12.11 -17.18 -1.42
CA ASN A 63 12.36 -15.73 -1.28
C ASN A 63 11.22 -14.86 -1.81
N HIS A 64 9.98 -15.25 -1.49
CA HIS A 64 8.83 -14.38 -1.62
C HIS A 64 8.31 -13.96 -0.24
N VAL A 65 7.45 -12.95 -0.24
CA VAL A 65 6.73 -12.52 0.98
C VAL A 65 5.25 -12.51 0.71
N VAL A 66 4.49 -13.09 1.64
CA VAL A 66 3.03 -13.11 1.64
C VAL A 66 2.52 -12.01 2.55
N LEU A 67 1.78 -11.06 1.97
CA LEU A 67 1.04 -10.02 2.66
C LEU A 67 -0.37 -10.54 2.91
N THR A 68 -0.77 -10.68 4.17
CA THR A 68 -2.13 -11.10 4.54
C THR A 68 -2.95 -9.87 4.95
N TYR A 69 -4.14 -9.73 4.40
CA TYR A 69 -5.09 -8.66 4.71
C TYR A 69 -6.28 -9.19 5.54
N PRO A 70 -7.10 -8.31 6.13
CA PRO A 70 -8.37 -8.69 6.72
C PRO A 70 -9.33 -9.35 5.72
N ASN A 71 -10.13 -10.31 6.20
CA ASN A 71 -11.12 -11.01 5.36
C ASN A 71 -12.39 -10.20 5.06
N ASP A 72 -12.63 -9.12 5.81
CA ASP A 72 -13.82 -8.28 5.73
C ASP A 72 -13.78 -7.27 4.57
N GLN A 73 -12.65 -7.18 3.86
CA GLN A 73 -12.49 -6.35 2.66
C GLN A 73 -11.96 -7.19 1.51
N LYS A 74 -12.79 -7.42 0.48
CA LYS A 74 -12.36 -8.13 -0.71
C LYS A 74 -11.31 -7.32 -1.46
N LEU A 75 -10.15 -7.92 -1.70
CA LEU A 75 -9.06 -7.27 -2.42
C LEU A 75 -9.34 -7.14 -3.93
N HIS A 76 -9.11 -5.94 -4.45
CA HIS A 76 -8.98 -5.65 -5.87
C HIS A 76 -7.54 -5.23 -6.15
N VAL A 77 -6.77 -6.14 -6.77
CA VAL A 77 -5.34 -5.96 -7.00
C VAL A 77 -5.09 -5.68 -8.47
N THR A 78 -4.34 -4.62 -8.76
CA THR A 78 -3.76 -4.37 -10.08
C THR A 78 -2.26 -4.62 -10.01
N GLU A 79 -1.69 -5.31 -10.99
CA GLU A 79 -0.27 -5.69 -11.00
C GLU A 79 0.68 -4.50 -11.28
N GLN A 80 0.23 -3.25 -11.10
CA GLN A 80 0.97 -2.05 -11.52
C GLN A 80 2.19 -1.68 -10.67
N GLY A 81 2.58 -2.52 -9.70
CA GLY A 81 3.74 -2.24 -8.84
C GLY A 81 3.53 -1.03 -7.92
N SER A 82 4.31 -0.98 -6.84
CA SER A 82 4.38 0.11 -5.83
C SER A 82 5.07 -0.38 -4.54
N PHE A 83 5.43 -1.67 -4.50
CA PHE A 83 6.14 -2.27 -3.39
C PHE A 83 7.64 -2.11 -3.53
N GLN A 84 8.31 -1.87 -2.42
CA GLN A 84 9.76 -1.84 -2.32
C GLN A 84 10.19 -2.71 -1.13
N VAL A 85 11.32 -3.39 -1.29
CA VAL A 85 11.91 -4.27 -0.28
C VAL A 85 13.26 -3.71 0.15
N CYS A 86 13.54 -3.80 1.44
CA CYS A 86 14.87 -3.61 2.01
C CYS A 86 15.43 -4.97 2.41
N CYS A 87 16.63 -5.27 1.90
CA CYS A 87 17.26 -6.59 1.99
C CYS A 87 18.39 -6.69 3.04
N THR A 88 18.81 -5.54 3.57
CA THR A 88 19.95 -5.45 4.50
C THR A 88 19.61 -4.47 5.61
N ALA A 89 19.51 -4.97 6.83
CA ALA A 89 19.30 -4.13 8.00
C ALA A 89 20.58 -3.32 8.34
N PRO A 90 20.47 -2.08 8.85
CA PRO A 90 19.22 -1.38 9.18
C PRO A 90 18.57 -0.72 7.96
N CYS A 91 17.24 -0.84 7.86
CA CYS A 91 16.46 -0.19 6.81
C CYS A 91 15.99 1.19 7.26
N ASN A 92 16.43 2.26 6.60
CA ASN A 92 15.98 3.62 6.88
C ASN A 92 14.55 3.83 6.35
N ILE A 93 13.55 3.80 7.24
CA ILE A 93 12.12 3.94 6.86
C ILE A 93 11.76 5.31 6.32
N SER A 94 12.52 6.35 6.68
CA SER A 94 12.27 7.73 6.27
C SER A 94 12.92 8.07 4.93
N GLU A 95 13.68 7.14 4.35
CA GLU A 95 14.36 7.37 3.07
C GLU A 95 13.34 7.57 1.94
N PRO A 96 13.47 8.60 1.09
CA PRO A 96 12.53 8.83 0.00
C PRO A 96 12.67 7.78 -1.12
N THR A 97 11.89 7.91 -2.18
CA THR A 97 12.10 7.17 -3.44
C THR A 97 12.50 8.17 -4.52
N PRO A 98 13.54 7.89 -5.35
CA PRO A 98 14.40 6.70 -5.35
C PRO A 98 15.29 6.60 -4.09
N SER A 99 15.70 5.39 -3.74
CA SER A 99 16.53 5.10 -2.57
C SER A 99 17.65 4.09 -2.90
N PRO A 100 18.83 4.22 -2.28
CA PRO A 100 19.87 3.19 -2.30
C PRO A 100 19.54 1.93 -1.46
N SER A 101 18.73 2.05 -0.41
CA SER A 101 18.43 0.93 0.52
C SER A 101 17.17 0.15 0.14
N TRP A 102 16.31 0.72 -0.71
CA TRP A 102 15.00 0.17 -1.06
C TRP A 102 14.92 -0.14 -2.55
N THR A 103 14.64 -1.40 -2.88
CA THR A 103 14.53 -1.88 -4.26
C THR A 103 13.08 -2.18 -4.61
N TRP A 104 12.63 -1.79 -5.79
CA TRP A 104 11.29 -2.13 -6.28
C TRP A 104 11.10 -3.65 -6.39
N THR A 105 9.92 -4.14 -5.99
CA THR A 105 9.55 -5.56 -6.04
C THR A 105 8.13 -5.72 -6.61
N PRO A 106 7.91 -6.65 -7.56
CA PRO A 106 6.61 -6.84 -8.17
C PRO A 106 5.71 -7.76 -7.33
N ILE A 107 4.40 -7.64 -7.57
CA ILE A 107 3.42 -8.67 -7.20
C ILE A 107 3.56 -9.83 -8.19
N ILE A 108 3.57 -11.07 -7.71
CA ILE A 108 3.63 -12.27 -8.56
C ILE A 108 2.36 -13.10 -8.54
N SER A 109 1.57 -12.98 -7.48
CA SER A 109 0.26 -13.60 -7.41
C SER A 109 -0.58 -12.92 -6.33
N HIS A 110 -1.89 -13.09 -6.43
CA HIS A 110 -2.81 -12.68 -5.39
C HIS A 110 -4.01 -13.63 -5.34
N GLN A 111 -4.48 -13.90 -4.14
CA GLN A 111 -5.72 -14.61 -3.88
C GLN A 111 -6.23 -14.11 -2.54
N HIS A 112 -7.44 -13.54 -2.50
CA HIS A 112 -8.02 -13.02 -1.26
C HIS A 112 -7.90 -14.04 -0.12
N PRO A 113 -7.37 -13.67 1.07
CA PRO A 113 -7.03 -12.31 1.52
C PRO A 113 -5.54 -11.94 1.38
N ALA A 114 -4.80 -12.59 0.48
CA ALA A 114 -3.35 -12.49 0.40
C ALA A 114 -2.82 -11.97 -0.95
N ILE A 115 -1.67 -11.30 -0.89
CA ILE A 115 -0.84 -10.90 -2.02
C ILE A 115 0.56 -11.48 -1.82
N THR A 116 1.15 -12.07 -2.85
CA THR A 116 2.53 -12.54 -2.82
C THR A 116 3.41 -11.62 -3.66
N ILE A 117 4.50 -11.14 -3.06
CA ILE A 117 5.48 -10.29 -3.74
C ILE A 117 6.84 -10.98 -3.88
N ASP A 118 7.56 -10.63 -4.94
CA ASP A 118 8.84 -11.23 -5.29
C ASP A 118 10.03 -10.50 -4.68
N THR A 119 10.62 -11.08 -3.64
CA THR A 119 11.77 -10.51 -2.95
C THR A 119 13.11 -11.17 -3.32
N ARG A 120 13.17 -11.88 -4.46
CA ARG A 120 14.41 -12.53 -4.92
C ARG A 120 15.55 -11.56 -5.19
N ALA A 121 15.27 -10.27 -5.37
CA ALA A 121 16.29 -9.22 -5.40
C ALA A 121 17.23 -9.24 -4.17
N CYS A 122 16.75 -9.70 -3.02
CA CYS A 122 17.55 -9.83 -1.80
C CYS A 122 18.59 -10.96 -1.82
N ILE A 123 18.44 -11.94 -2.73
CA ILE A 123 19.43 -13.00 -2.91
C ILE A 123 20.75 -12.40 -3.38
N ASN A 124 20.69 -11.42 -4.28
CA ASN A 124 21.88 -10.78 -4.85
C ASN A 124 22.69 -10.02 -3.80
N SER A 125 22.04 -9.52 -2.74
CA SER A 125 22.70 -8.88 -1.60
C SER A 125 23.13 -9.86 -0.51
N GLY A 126 22.99 -11.18 -0.72
CA GLY A 126 23.28 -12.21 0.29
C GLY A 126 22.35 -12.15 1.51
N GLY A 127 21.21 -11.48 1.37
CA GLY A 127 20.27 -11.18 2.46
C GLY A 127 18.89 -11.79 2.21
N LYS A 128 17.95 -11.36 3.03
CA LYS A 128 16.53 -11.73 2.94
C LYS A 128 15.68 -10.47 3.05
N ALA A 129 14.41 -10.55 2.71
CA ALA A 129 13.50 -9.43 2.91
C ALA A 129 13.36 -9.13 4.41
N GLU A 130 13.83 -7.96 4.83
CA GLU A 130 13.74 -7.49 6.22
C GLU A 130 12.51 -6.61 6.42
N MET A 131 12.27 -5.67 5.49
CA MET A 131 11.09 -4.80 5.49
C MET A 131 10.53 -4.62 4.09
N ILE A 132 9.23 -4.38 4.02
CA ILE A 132 8.53 -3.98 2.79
C ILE A 132 7.82 -2.67 3.05
N ARG A 133 7.85 -1.80 2.04
CA ARG A 133 7.00 -0.61 1.99
C ARG A 133 6.16 -0.58 0.73
N TYR A 134 5.03 0.10 0.80
CA TYR A 134 4.08 0.27 -0.29
C TYR A 134 3.81 1.75 -0.52
N ALA A 135 3.72 2.14 -1.79
CA ALA A 135 3.37 3.49 -2.24
C ALA A 135 4.28 4.60 -1.67
N TRP A 136 5.57 4.30 -1.51
CA TRP A 136 6.54 5.18 -0.84
C TRP A 136 7.31 6.10 -1.80
N SER A 137 6.60 6.70 -2.76
CA SER A 137 7.17 7.65 -3.72
C SER A 137 6.27 8.88 -3.88
N LEU A 138 6.78 9.94 -4.53
CA LEU A 138 6.02 11.19 -4.70
C LEU A 138 4.68 10.97 -5.43
N THR A 139 4.70 10.14 -6.48
CA THR A 139 3.52 9.76 -7.26
C THR A 139 3.53 8.24 -7.38
N PRO A 140 3.01 7.50 -6.38
CA PRO A 140 3.16 6.05 -6.32
C PRO A 140 2.40 5.32 -7.42
N CYS A 141 1.36 5.93 -7.97
CA CYS A 141 0.56 5.37 -9.04
C CYS A 141 -0.09 6.48 -9.86
N GLU A 142 -0.57 6.12 -11.04
CA GLU A 142 -1.40 6.99 -11.86
C GLU A 142 -2.81 7.14 -11.28
N PHE A 143 -3.57 8.11 -11.78
CA PHE A 143 -4.95 8.40 -11.35
C PHE A 143 -5.82 7.14 -11.30
N LYS A 144 -6.28 6.78 -10.09
CA LYS A 144 -7.08 5.59 -9.75
C LYS A 144 -6.47 4.25 -10.21
N LYS A 145 -5.14 4.16 -10.21
CA LYS A 145 -4.39 3.00 -10.72
C LYS A 145 -3.34 2.46 -9.74
N CYS A 146 -3.57 2.62 -8.44
CA CYS A 146 -2.71 2.01 -7.42
C CYS A 146 -2.85 0.47 -7.39
N SER A 147 -1.87 -0.23 -6.82
CA SER A 147 -1.84 -1.70 -6.90
C SER A 147 -2.92 -2.38 -6.05
N VAL A 148 -3.34 -1.77 -4.94
CA VAL A 148 -4.25 -2.43 -3.99
C VAL A 148 -5.41 -1.51 -3.65
N TYR A 149 -6.62 -1.99 -3.91
CA TYR A 149 -7.89 -1.42 -3.51
C TYR A 149 -8.75 -2.48 -2.80
N ASN A 150 -9.80 -2.06 -2.13
CA ASN A 150 -10.93 -2.95 -1.86
C ASN A 150 -11.97 -2.89 -2.99
N ASP A 151 -12.97 -3.75 -2.92
CA ASP A 151 -14.08 -3.82 -3.87
C ASP A 151 -15.02 -2.59 -3.87
N GLN A 152 -14.88 -1.71 -2.88
CA GLN A 152 -15.58 -0.41 -2.81
C GLN A 152 -14.76 0.74 -3.41
N GLY A 153 -13.56 0.46 -3.95
CA GLY A 153 -12.72 1.45 -4.60
C GLY A 153 -11.88 2.32 -3.67
N PHE A 154 -11.73 1.96 -2.39
CA PHE A 154 -10.79 2.64 -1.49
C PHE A 154 -9.37 2.07 -1.65
N PRO A 155 -8.35 2.93 -1.88
CA PRO A 155 -6.97 2.49 -2.03
C PRO A 155 -6.37 2.09 -0.67
N ALA A 156 -5.50 1.08 -0.66
CA ALA A 156 -4.63 0.80 0.47
C ALA A 156 -3.75 2.04 0.78
N PRO A 157 -3.56 2.45 2.04
CA PRO A 157 -2.64 3.55 2.37
C PRO A 157 -1.17 3.13 2.21
N PRO A 158 -0.22 4.09 2.15
CA PRO A 158 1.20 3.79 2.29
C PRO A 158 1.49 3.09 3.62
N PHE A 159 2.45 2.17 3.61
CA PHE A 159 2.93 1.53 4.82
C PHE A 159 4.41 1.15 4.70
N VAL A 160 5.04 0.92 5.85
CA VAL A 160 6.33 0.25 5.98
C VAL A 160 6.18 -0.76 7.10
N LEU A 161 6.40 -2.05 6.82
CA LEU A 161 6.18 -3.12 7.78
C LEU A 161 7.35 -4.13 7.78
N PRO A 162 7.70 -4.68 8.96
CA PRO A 162 8.72 -5.70 9.07
C PRO A 162 8.24 -7.05 8.52
N VAL A 163 9.18 -7.84 7.99
CA VAL A 163 8.90 -9.16 7.44
C VAL A 163 9.28 -10.25 8.45
N SER A 164 8.26 -10.96 8.92
CA SER A 164 8.43 -12.06 9.88
C SER A 164 8.83 -13.36 9.20
N ASP A 165 9.50 -14.22 9.96
CA ASP A 165 9.69 -15.63 9.60
C ASP A 165 8.35 -16.37 9.68
N MET A 166 8.17 -17.38 8.82
CA MET A 166 7.08 -18.33 8.98
C MET A 166 7.31 -19.07 10.30
N LYS A 167 6.33 -18.98 11.20
CA LYS A 167 6.35 -19.80 12.42
C LYS A 167 5.99 -21.22 12.01
N LEU A 168 6.96 -22.13 12.16
CA LEU A 168 6.75 -23.58 12.07
C LEU A 168 5.79 -24.04 13.18
#